data_AF-B9TBF8-F1
#
_entry.id   AF-B9TBF8-F1
#
_cell.length_a   1.000
_cell.length_b   1.000
_cell.length_c   1.000
_cell.angle_alpha   90.00
_cell.angle_beta   90.00
_cell.angle_gamma   90.00
#
_symmetry.space_group_name_H-M   'P 1'
#
loop_
_entity.id
_entity.type
_entity.pdbx_description
1 polymer ?
#
loop_
_entity_poly.entity_id
_entity_poly.type
_entity_poly.pdbx_seq_one_letter_code
_entity_poly.pdbx_strand_id
1 'polypeptide(L)'
;MVLGFASMAKAKPIALHVGAPFTTARAKLYAAGWRADPAAHAATGDYDGVDRLLVHAGYFEVDYCSLGKTFCVLQYIRGNACLRLHTQGEEIRLMKVERWTDDCREKWPGEGQTYFRLTSGTLRNGVKSVKTPNSVRERMPSCGV
;
A
#
# COMPACT_ATOMS: atom_id res chain seq x y z
N MET A 1 -22.02 8.90 -38.44
CA MET A 1 -21.10 9.00 -37.29
C MET A 1 -21.79 8.39 -36.09
N VAL A 2 -21.29 7.27 -35.55
CA VAL A 2 -21.86 6.63 -34.36
C VAL A 2 -21.03 7.12 -33.16
N LEU A 3 -21.61 7.99 -32.34
CA LEU A 3 -21.00 8.43 -31.08
C LEU A 3 -21.26 7.35 -30.03
N GLY A 4 -20.23 6.58 -29.71
CA GLY A 4 -20.26 5.53 -28.70
C GLY A 4 -20.42 6.12 -27.29
N PHE A 5 -21.41 5.63 -26.56
CA PHE A 5 -21.61 5.94 -25.15
C PHE A 5 -20.48 5.31 -24.33
N ALA A 6 -19.66 6.14 -23.69
CA ALA A 6 -18.71 5.68 -22.67
C ALA A 6 -19.51 5.14 -21.49
N SER A 7 -19.54 3.81 -21.34
CA SER A 7 -20.15 3.14 -20.21
C SER A 7 -19.33 3.46 -18.96
N MET A 8 -19.75 4.47 -18.18
CA MET A 8 -19.21 4.71 -16.85
C MET A 8 -19.58 3.52 -15.97
N ALA A 9 -18.65 2.59 -15.78
CA ALA A 9 -18.81 1.50 -14.84
C ALA A 9 -19.01 2.11 -13.45
N LYS A 10 -20.26 2.13 -12.97
CA LYS A 10 -20.61 2.60 -11.64
C LYS A 10 -19.94 1.66 -10.64
N ALA A 11 -18.89 2.14 -9.98
CA ALA A 11 -18.19 1.38 -8.96
C ALA A 11 -19.21 0.95 -7.89
N LYS A 12 -19.44 -0.36 -7.78
CA LYS A 12 -20.34 -0.90 -6.75
C LYS A 12 -19.81 -0.46 -5.37
N PRO A 13 -20.65 0.16 -4.52
CA PRO A 13 -20.24 0.53 -3.17
C PRO A 13 -19.74 -0.72 -2.44
N ILE A 14 -18.57 -0.59 -1.81
CA ILE A 14 -18.00 -1.69 -1.04
C ILE A 14 -18.74 -1.71 0.30
N ALA A 15 -19.35 -2.85 0.63
CA ALA A 15 -20.01 -3.06 1.91
C ALA A 15 -18.97 -3.37 3.01
N LEU A 16 -18.17 -2.37 3.35
CA LEU A 16 -17.38 -2.34 4.58
C LEU A 16 -18.26 -1.84 5.73
N HIS A 17 -17.98 -2.32 6.94
CA HIS A 17 -18.70 -1.94 8.14
C HIS A 17 -17.68 -1.69 9.25
N VAL A 18 -17.88 -0.61 10.01
CA VAL A 18 -17.12 -0.33 11.23
C VAL A 18 -17.35 -1.46 12.23
N GLY A 19 -16.30 -1.86 12.94
CA GLY A 19 -16.31 -2.95 13.92
C GLY A 19 -16.24 -4.36 13.33
N ALA A 20 -16.35 -4.52 12.01
CA ALA A 20 -16.23 -5.83 11.37
C ALA A 20 -14.79 -6.39 11.50
N PRO A 21 -14.61 -7.71 11.64
CA PRO A 21 -13.29 -8.33 11.62
C PRO A 21 -12.54 -8.01 10.32
N PHE A 22 -11.25 -7.70 10.43
CA PHE A 22 -10.41 -7.38 9.29
C PHE A 22 -10.39 -8.50 8.24
N THR A 23 -10.30 -9.77 8.66
CA THR A 23 -10.29 -10.92 7.73
C THR A 23 -11.55 -11.00 6.87
N THR A 24 -12.71 -10.71 7.45
CA THR A 24 -13.99 -10.63 6.72
C THR A 24 -14.01 -9.45 5.74
N ALA A 25 -13.50 -8.29 6.17
CA ALA A 25 -13.38 -7.11 5.31
C ALA A 25 -12.42 -7.38 4.12
N ARG A 26 -11.27 -7.99 4.38
CA ARG A 26 -10.28 -8.41 3.38
C ARG A 26 -10.92 -9.33 2.34
N ALA A 27 -11.63 -10.37 2.76
CA ALA A 27 -12.30 -11.29 1.85
C ALA A 27 -13.30 -10.57 0.93
N LYS A 28 -14.11 -9.65 1.48
CA LYS A 28 -15.05 -8.82 0.70
C LYS A 28 -14.33 -7.91 -0.31
N LEU A 29 -13.23 -7.29 0.09
CA LEU A 29 -12.42 -6.44 -0.78
C LEU A 29 -11.85 -7.24 -1.96
N TYR A 30 -11.28 -8.41 -1.68
CA TYR A 30 -10.72 -9.29 -2.73
C TYR A 30 -11.81 -9.80 -3.69
N ALA A 31 -12.99 -10.16 -3.16
CA ALA A 31 -14.14 -10.54 -3.98
C ALA A 31 -14.67 -9.38 -4.85
N ALA A 32 -14.53 -8.13 -4.37
CA ALA A 32 -14.89 -6.92 -5.11
C ALA A 32 -13.78 -6.41 -6.07
N GLY A 33 -12.72 -7.21 -6.27
CA GLY A 33 -11.63 -6.92 -7.21
C GLY A 33 -10.53 -6.01 -6.68
N TRP A 34 -10.54 -5.67 -5.39
CA TRP A 34 -9.43 -4.96 -4.77
C TRP A 34 -8.25 -5.88 -4.51
N ARG A 35 -7.03 -5.35 -4.63
CA ARG A 35 -5.80 -6.08 -4.37
C ARG A 35 -4.89 -5.25 -3.49
N ALA A 36 -4.02 -5.91 -2.73
CA ALA A 36 -2.95 -5.26 -2.00
C ALA A 36 -2.14 -4.37 -2.95
N ASP A 37 -1.87 -3.13 -2.56
CA ASP A 37 -0.88 -2.31 -3.27
C ASP A 37 0.50 -2.95 -3.06
N PRO A 38 1.19 -3.44 -4.11
CA PRO A 38 2.49 -4.09 -3.97
C PRO A 38 3.56 -3.19 -3.35
N ALA A 39 3.37 -1.87 -3.47
CA ALA A 39 4.29 -0.90 -2.91
C ALA A 39 3.87 -0.42 -1.52
N ALA A 40 2.68 -0.78 -1.01
CA ALA A 40 2.23 -0.40 0.33
C ALA A 40 3.32 -0.63 1.37
N HIS A 41 3.89 -1.83 1.33
CA HIS A 41 4.96 -2.23 2.21
C HIS A 41 6.31 -1.53 1.94
N ALA A 42 6.57 -1.09 0.70
CA ALA A 42 7.87 -0.58 0.28
C ALA A 42 8.13 0.90 0.67
N ALA A 43 7.13 1.64 1.12
CA ALA A 43 7.27 3.08 1.43
C ALA A 43 7.94 3.37 2.77
N THR A 44 7.89 2.46 3.74
CA THR A 44 8.05 2.87 5.14
C THR A 44 9.47 2.82 5.69
N GLY A 45 10.41 2.15 5.01
CA GLY A 45 11.85 2.24 5.33
C GLY A 45 12.19 1.85 6.78
N ASP A 46 12.63 0.60 6.95
CA ASP A 46 12.95 -0.10 8.20
C ASP A 46 11.80 -0.89 8.82
N TYR A 47 11.92 -2.21 8.70
CA TYR A 47 10.90 -3.22 9.04
C TYR A 47 11.20 -3.87 10.38
N ASP A 48 10.85 -3.20 11.47
CA ASP A 48 10.95 -3.77 12.80
C ASP A 48 9.60 -3.74 13.52
N GLY A 49 9.05 -4.93 13.78
CA GLY A 49 7.84 -5.11 14.58
C GLY A 49 6.76 -5.97 13.93
N VAL A 50 5.50 -5.58 14.17
CA VAL A 50 4.30 -6.34 13.82
C VAL A 50 4.07 -6.38 12.31
N ASP A 51 4.26 -5.26 11.63
CA ASP A 51 4.15 -5.13 10.17
C ASP A 51 5.00 -6.14 9.40
N ARG A 52 6.25 -6.37 9.81
CA ARG A 52 7.12 -7.40 9.23
C ARG A 52 6.50 -8.79 9.35
N LEU A 53 5.98 -9.14 10.53
CA LEU A 53 5.33 -10.44 10.75
C LEU A 53 4.10 -10.62 9.87
N LEU A 54 3.33 -9.55 9.66
CA LEU A 54 2.15 -9.58 8.81
C LEU A 54 2.51 -9.78 7.33
N VAL A 55 3.57 -9.14 6.85
CA VAL A 55 4.04 -9.36 5.48
C VAL A 55 4.57 -10.77 5.28
N HIS A 56 5.35 -11.31 6.23
CA HIS A 56 5.77 -12.72 6.18
C HIS A 56 4.58 -13.69 6.20
N ALA A 57 3.48 -13.31 6.85
CA ALA A 57 2.23 -14.07 6.84
C ALA A 57 1.36 -13.84 5.57
N GLY A 58 1.84 -13.07 4.59
CA GLY A 58 1.18 -12.85 3.29
C GLY A 58 0.18 -11.69 3.26
N TYR A 59 0.28 -10.74 4.20
CA TYR A 59 -0.53 -9.51 4.22
C TYR A 59 0.27 -8.34 3.62
N PHE A 60 0.47 -8.36 2.30
CA PHE A 60 1.22 -7.33 1.57
C PHE A 60 0.52 -5.98 1.49
N GLU A 61 -0.77 -5.93 1.81
CA GLU A 61 -1.53 -4.68 1.88
C GLU A 61 -1.17 -3.81 3.09
N VAL A 62 -0.41 -4.31 4.05
CA VAL A 62 -0.01 -3.52 5.23
C VAL A 62 0.93 -2.40 4.77
N ASP A 63 0.49 -1.16 5.00
CA ASP A 63 1.28 0.04 4.74
C ASP A 63 2.14 0.34 5.98
N TYR A 64 1.51 0.61 7.13
CA TYR A 64 2.21 0.70 8.41
C TYR A 64 1.32 0.32 9.59
N CYS A 65 1.94 -0.10 10.69
CA CYS A 65 1.27 -0.31 11.97
C CYS A 65 1.90 0.60 13.04
N SER A 66 1.09 1.26 13.87
CA SER A 66 1.61 2.07 14.97
C SER A 66 1.89 1.19 16.19
N LEU A 67 3.16 1.13 16.56
CA LEU A 67 3.58 0.54 17.83
C LEU A 67 3.02 1.39 18.99
N GLY A 68 2.24 0.78 19.89
CA GLY A 68 1.69 1.43 21.09
C GLY A 68 0.32 2.10 20.92
N LYS A 69 -0.13 2.43 19.70
CA LYS A 69 -1.52 2.89 19.46
C LYS A 69 -2.45 1.80 18.92
N THR A 70 -1.94 0.58 18.75
CA THR A 70 -2.71 -0.62 18.39
C THR A 70 -3.55 -0.43 17.13
N PHE A 71 -3.00 0.15 16.07
CA PHE A 71 -3.72 0.28 14.80
C PHE A 71 -2.80 0.00 13.62
N CYS A 72 -3.38 -0.50 12.54
CA CYS A 72 -2.70 -0.65 11.25
C CYS A 72 -3.48 0.03 10.14
N VAL A 73 -2.73 0.52 9.17
CA VAL A 73 -3.24 1.08 7.94
C VAL A 73 -2.88 0.15 6.79
N LEU A 74 -3.87 -0.15 5.95
CA LEU A 74 -3.73 -1.06 4.83
C LEU A 74 -4.12 -0.36 3.53
N GLN A 75 -3.36 -0.60 2.47
CA GLN A 75 -3.57 0.01 1.17
C GLN A 75 -4.00 -1.03 0.14
N TYR A 76 -5.14 -0.75 -0.49
CA TYR A 76 -5.68 -1.51 -1.59
C TYR A 76 -5.78 -0.66 -2.86
N ILE A 77 -5.67 -1.32 -4.01
CA ILE A 77 -5.82 -0.74 -5.34
C ILE A 77 -6.80 -1.53 -6.18
N ARG A 78 -7.50 -0.82 -7.07
CA ARG A 78 -8.35 -1.40 -8.11
C ARG A 78 -8.35 -0.49 -9.33
N GLY A 79 -7.56 -0.84 -10.34
CA GLY A 79 -7.30 0.06 -11.47
C GLY A 79 -6.60 1.33 -10.98
N ASN A 80 -7.20 2.49 -11.24
CA ASN A 80 -6.69 3.79 -10.78
C ASN A 80 -7.28 4.25 -9.43
N ALA A 81 -8.12 3.41 -8.78
CA ALA A 81 -8.73 3.74 -7.50
C ALA A 81 -7.91 3.16 -6.34
N CYS A 82 -7.86 3.92 -5.24
CA CYS A 82 -7.23 3.54 -3.99
C CYS A 82 -8.28 3.33 -2.91
N LEU A 83 -7.97 2.47 -1.95
CA LEU A 83 -8.73 2.33 -0.72
C LEU A 83 -7.76 2.16 0.44
N ARG A 84 -7.82 3.09 1.37
CA ARG A 84 -7.00 3.12 2.57
C ARG A 84 -7.86 2.68 3.76
N LEU A 85 -7.59 1.48 4.27
CA LEU A 85 -8.34 0.87 5.35
C LEU A 85 -7.61 1.10 6.67
N HIS A 86 -8.30 1.68 7.64
CA HIS A 86 -7.81 1.82 9.01
C HIS A 86 -8.45 0.76 9.88
N THR A 87 -7.61 0.14 10.71
CA THR A 87 -8.02 -0.95 11.60
C THR A 87 -7.47 -0.75 12.99
N GLN A 88 -8.21 -1.17 13.99
CA GLN A 88 -7.80 -1.17 15.39
C GLN A 88 -7.52 -2.61 15.85
N GLY A 89 -6.44 -2.81 16.60
CA GLY A 89 -5.89 -4.09 17.05
C GLY A 89 -4.44 -4.29 16.56
N GLU A 90 -3.64 -5.05 17.32
CA GLU A 90 -2.25 -5.38 16.95
C GLU A 90 -2.15 -6.72 16.20
N GLU A 91 -3.10 -7.63 16.40
CA GLU A 91 -3.12 -8.94 15.76
C GLU A 91 -4.24 -9.04 14.72
N ILE A 92 -3.93 -9.49 13.50
CA ILE A 92 -4.88 -9.65 12.37
C ILE A 92 -6.20 -10.30 12.75
N ARG A 93 -6.16 -11.29 13.66
CA ARG A 93 -7.35 -12.03 14.11
C ARG A 93 -8.29 -11.19 14.98
N LEU A 94 -7.72 -10.23 15.70
CA LEU A 94 -8.43 -9.34 16.62
C LEU A 94 -8.71 -7.98 15.98
N MET A 95 -8.04 -7.67 14.87
CA MET A 95 -8.19 -6.41 14.17
C MET A 95 -9.61 -6.20 13.65
N LYS A 96 -10.12 -5.00 13.88
CA LYS A 96 -11.44 -4.56 13.44
C LYS A 96 -11.33 -3.33 12.56
N VAL A 97 -12.23 -3.23 11.58
CA VAL A 97 -12.34 -2.05 10.72
C VAL A 97 -12.76 -0.86 11.57
N GLU A 98 -11.98 0.21 11.54
CA GLU A 98 -12.32 1.48 12.18
C GLU A 98 -12.96 2.42 11.16
N ARG A 99 -12.29 2.62 10.01
CA ARG A 99 -12.74 3.49 8.92
C ARG A 99 -12.01 3.15 7.62
N TRP A 100 -12.46 3.72 6.51
CA TRP A 100 -11.75 3.65 5.23
C TRP A 100 -11.93 4.94 4.44
N THR A 101 -10.96 5.27 3.60
CA THR A 101 -10.99 6.40 2.67
C THR A 101 -10.57 5.94 1.27
N ASP A 102 -10.81 6.77 0.27
CA ASP A 102 -10.37 6.59 -1.12
C ASP A 102 -8.97 7.17 -1.39
N ASP A 103 -8.25 7.53 -0.33
CA ASP A 103 -6.90 8.08 -0.42
C ASP A 103 -5.89 7.03 -0.90
N CYS A 104 -4.98 7.47 -1.75
CA CYS A 104 -3.76 6.73 -2.04
C CYS A 104 -2.72 7.02 -0.98
N ARG A 105 -1.84 6.04 -0.72
CA ARG A 105 -0.68 6.28 0.14
C ARG A 105 0.23 7.34 -0.47
N GLU A 106 0.96 8.03 0.39
CA GLU A 106 1.98 8.97 -0.03
C GLU A 106 3.14 8.23 -0.69
N LYS A 107 3.45 8.60 -1.93
CA LYS A 107 4.56 8.01 -2.68
C LYS A 107 5.85 8.74 -2.34
N TRP A 108 6.88 8.02 -1.91
CA TRP A 108 8.19 8.66 -1.70
C TRP A 108 8.79 9.08 -3.05
N PRO A 109 9.46 10.24 -3.15
CA PRO A 109 10.17 10.63 -4.36
C PRO A 109 11.22 9.57 -4.74
N GLY A 110 10.87 8.73 -5.73
CA GLY A 110 11.69 7.59 -6.18
C GLY A 110 10.88 6.34 -6.58
N GLU A 111 9.63 6.24 -6.15
CA GLU A 111 8.77 5.07 -6.36
C GLU A 111 8.28 4.88 -7.82
N GLY A 112 8.52 5.87 -8.68
CA GLY A 112 7.97 5.93 -10.04
C GLY A 112 8.68 5.13 -11.13
N GLN A 113 9.80 4.44 -10.86
CA GLN A 113 10.66 3.93 -11.94
C GLN A 113 10.61 2.41 -12.19
N THR A 114 9.97 1.63 -11.32
CA THR A 114 10.03 0.16 -11.43
C THR A 114 8.85 -0.45 -12.19
N TYR A 115 7.65 0.13 -12.09
CA TYR A 115 6.46 -0.46 -12.72
C TYR A 115 6.29 -0.10 -14.21
N PHE A 116 6.82 1.03 -14.66
CA PHE A 116 6.72 1.45 -16.06
C PHE A 116 7.68 0.68 -16.99
N ARG A 117 8.71 0.03 -16.43
CA ARG A 117 9.78 -0.62 -17.23
C ARG A 117 9.45 -2.06 -17.65
N LEU A 118 8.40 -2.68 -17.10
CA LEU A 118 8.09 -4.09 -17.37
C LEU A 118 7.09 -4.31 -18.53
N THR A 119 6.45 -3.26 -19.06
CA THR A 119 5.52 -3.37 -20.20
C THR A 119 6.00 -2.75 -21.50
N SER A 120 7.13 -2.03 -21.51
CA SER A 120 7.73 -1.51 -22.74
C SER A 120 8.93 -2.35 -23.14
N GLY A 121 8.65 -3.51 -23.72
CA GLY A 121 9.64 -4.29 -24.44
C GLY A 121 10.14 -3.52 -25.65
N THR A 122 11.28 -2.84 -25.51
CA THR A 122 12.16 -2.53 -26.63
C THR A 122 13.60 -2.51 -26.14
N LEU A 123 14.31 -3.61 -26.38
CA LEU A 123 15.76 -3.71 -26.26
C LEU A 123 16.41 -2.61 -27.11
N ARG A 124 17.07 -1.63 -26.48
CA ARG A 124 18.16 -0.88 -27.12
C ARG A 124 19.32 -0.74 -26.15
N ASN A 125 20.45 -1.26 -26.61
CA ASN A 125 21.78 -1.13 -26.01
C ASN A 125 22.06 0.31 -25.60
N GLY A 126 22.51 0.50 -24.35
CA GLY A 126 22.87 1.80 -23.85
C GLY A 126 23.32 1.73 -22.40
N VAL A 127 24.52 1.20 -22.17
CA VAL A 127 25.23 1.33 -20.90
C VAL A 127 25.42 2.82 -20.62
N LYS A 128 24.71 3.35 -19.63
CA LYS A 128 25.18 4.53 -18.89
C LYS A 128 25.29 4.16 -17.42
N SER A 129 26.54 3.92 -17.04
CA SER A 129 27.04 3.85 -15.68
C SER A 129 26.54 5.06 -14.90
N VAL A 130 25.66 4.85 -13.92
CA VAL A 130 25.28 5.87 -12.96
C VAL A 130 26.38 5.88 -11.89
N LYS A 131 27.20 6.92 -11.92
CA LYS A 131 28.15 7.27 -10.86
C LYS A 131 27.42 7.35 -9.52
N THR A 132 27.86 6.54 -8.56
CA THR A 132 27.58 6.70 -7.13
C THR A 132 28.09 8.07 -6.67
N PRO A 133 27.26 8.95 -6.07
CA PRO A 133 27.77 10.05 -5.26
C PRO A 133 28.16 9.49 -3.89
N ASN A 134 29.39 9.79 -3.49
CA ASN A 134 30.00 9.43 -2.22
C ASN A 134 29.14 9.78 -0.99
N SER A 135 29.16 8.84 -0.04
CA SER A 135 29.21 9.05 1.42
C SER A 135 29.04 10.49 1.91
N VAL A 136 27.88 10.81 2.48
CA VAL A 136 27.73 11.88 3.48
C VAL A 136 27.22 11.24 4.76
N ARG A 137 28.11 11.25 5.75
CA ARG A 137 27.92 10.80 7.12
C ARG A 137 27.28 11.95 7.88
N GLU A 138 25.95 11.96 8.01
CA GLU A 138 25.24 12.99 8.79
C GLU A 138 24.50 12.40 10.00
N ARG A 139 25.19 12.50 11.14
CA ARG A 139 24.73 12.92 12.47
C ARG A 139 23.25 12.63 12.85
N MET A 140 23.08 11.62 13.71
CA MET A 140 21.89 11.39 14.52
C MET A 140 21.57 12.62 15.41
N PRO A 141 20.30 13.03 15.53
CA PRO A 141 19.85 13.83 16.66
C PRO A 141 19.53 12.90 17.84
N SER A 142 20.23 13.13 18.95
CA SER A 142 20.02 12.51 20.25
C SER A 142 18.61 12.81 20.77
N CYS A 143 17.77 11.80 20.98
CA CYS A 143 16.58 11.94 21.83
C CYS A 143 17.04 11.92 23.29
N GLY A 144 16.93 13.06 23.96
CA GLY A 144 17.17 13.21 25.40
C GLY A 144 16.07 12.54 26.23
N VAL A 145 16.52 12.04 27.38
CA VAL A 145 15.79 11.41 28.50
C VAL A 145 14.74 12.31 29.15
#